data_AF-A0A1X7JKY0-F1
#
_entry.id   AF-A0A1X7JKY0-F1
#
_cell.length_a   1.000
_cell.length_b   1.000
_cell.length_c   1.000
_cell.angle_alpha   90.00
_cell.angle_beta   90.00
_cell.angle_gamma   90.00
#
_symmetry.space_group_name_H-M   'P 1'
#
loop_
_entity.id
_entity.type
_entity.pdbx_description
1 polymer ?
#
loop_
_entity_poly.entity_id
_entity_poly.type
_entity_poly.pdbx_seq_one_letter_code
_entity_poly.pdbx_strand_id
1 'polypeptide(L)' 'MGDGELLVCPFCGDRAVLPVYWGYLPFDLAYKVEKGEALYGGACPESEAPLWGCERCGNRW' A
#
# COMPACT_ATOMS: atom_id res chain seq x y z
N MET A 1 -9.83 5.41 19.68
CA MET A 1 -9.48 5.67 18.27
C MET A 1 -9.58 4.34 17.57
N GLY A 2 -10.28 4.33 16.44
CA GLY A 2 -11.15 3.23 15.98
C GLY A 2 -10.47 1.88 15.74
N ASP A 3 -11.28 0.85 15.91
CA ASP A 3 -11.01 -0.55 15.60
C ASP A 3 -10.40 -0.68 14.20
N GLY A 4 -9.09 -0.94 14.16
CA GLY A 4 -8.37 -1.24 12.94
C GLY A 4 -8.84 -2.58 12.41
N GLU A 5 -9.79 -2.56 11.48
CA GLU A 5 -10.17 -3.73 10.71
C GLU A 5 -8.90 -4.27 10.05
N LEU A 6 -8.40 -5.39 10.56
CA LEU A 6 -7.15 -6.00 10.10
C LEU A 6 -7.35 -6.44 8.64
N LEU A 7 -6.83 -5.63 7.71
CA LEU A 7 -6.90 -5.91 6.30
C LEU A 7 -6.08 -7.17 5.99
N VAL A 8 -6.72 -8.16 5.37
CA VAL A 8 -6.11 -9.44 4.99
C VAL A 8 -5.96 -9.48 3.48
N CYS A 9 -4.80 -9.93 2.99
CA CYS A 9 -4.58 -10.10 1.57
C CYS A 9 -5.52 -11.17 1.01
N PRO A 10 -6.38 -10.86 0.01
CA PRO A 10 -7.33 -11.82 -0.54
C PRO A 10 -6.65 -12.91 -1.38
N PHE A 11 -5.37 -12.73 -1.73
CA PHE A 11 -4.62 -13.65 -2.58
C PHE A 11 -3.79 -14.67 -1.80
N CYS A 12 -3.32 -14.33 -0.59
CA CYS A 12 -2.46 -15.22 0.21
C CYS A 12 -2.87 -15.38 1.66
N GLY A 13 -3.86 -14.61 2.15
CA GLY A 13 -4.34 -14.68 3.52
C GLY A 13 -3.42 -14.02 4.57
N ASP A 14 -2.29 -13.43 4.15
CA ASP A 14 -1.39 -12.73 5.06
C ASP A 14 -1.95 -11.34 5.47
N ARG A 15 -1.45 -10.81 6.58
CA ARG A 15 -1.86 -9.51 7.16
C ARG A 15 -0.85 -8.39 6.89
N ALA A 16 0.28 -8.68 6.24
CA ALA A 16 1.23 -7.67 5.78
C ALA A 16 0.68 -6.93 4.55
N VAL A 17 -0.40 -6.18 4.75
CA VAL A 17 -1.05 -5.33 3.74
C VAL A 17 -0.78 -3.88 4.05
N LEU A 18 -0.30 -3.14 3.04
CA LEU A 18 0.08 -1.73 3.14
C LEU A 18 -0.68 -0.89 2.11
N PRO A 19 -0.92 0.40 2.39
CA PRO A 19 -1.48 1.32 1.41
C PRO A 19 -0.47 1.58 0.28
N VAL A 20 -1.00 1.75 -0.94
CA VAL A 20 -0.23 2.11 -2.13
C VAL A 20 -0.48 3.58 -2.45
N TYR A 21 0.59 4.36 -2.53
CA TYR A 21 0.52 5.77 -2.92
C TYR A 21 1.07 5.98 -4.32
N TRP A 22 0.41 6.85 -5.07
CA TRP A 22 0.72 7.16 -6.46
C TRP A 22 1.01 8.64 -6.65
N GLY A 23 1.76 8.96 -7.69
CA GLY A 23 2.07 10.32 -8.06
C GLY A 23 3.21 10.93 -7.24
N TYR A 24 3.20 12.26 -7.16
CA TYR A 24 4.19 12.99 -6.39
C TYR A 24 3.91 12.82 -4.89
N LEU A 25 4.86 12.23 -4.16
CA LEU A 25 4.76 12.03 -2.73
C LEU A 25 5.31 13.24 -1.98
N PRO A 26 4.58 13.82 -1.02
CA PRO A 26 5.19 14.72 -0.04
C PRO A 26 6.20 13.97 0.83
N PHE A 27 7.09 14.71 1.49
CA PHE A 27 8.23 14.15 2.22
C PHE A 27 7.84 13.10 3.27
N ASP A 28 6.81 13.36 4.05
CA ASP A 28 6.30 12.45 5.08
C ASP A 28 5.85 11.10 4.49
N LEU A 29 5.22 11.14 3.31
CA LEU A 29 4.75 9.97 2.61
C LEU A 29 5.89 9.19 1.94
N ALA A 30 6.84 9.91 1.33
CA ALA A 30 8.06 9.30 0.79
C ALA A 30 8.86 8.60 1.89
N TYR A 31 8.98 9.24 3.07
CA TYR A 31 9.66 8.64 4.22
C TYR A 31 8.96 7.36 4.71
N LYS A 32 7.64 7.31 4.73
CA LYS A 32 6.88 6.08 5.04
C LYS A 32 7.17 4.95 4.06
N VAL A 33 7.25 5.26 2.77
CA VAL A 33 7.64 4.30 1.74
C VAL A 33 9.05 3.77 2.00
N GLU A 34 10.02 4.65 2.28
CA GLU A 34 11.39 4.25 2.61
C GLU A 34 11.48 3.37 3.87
N LYS A 35 10.57 3.56 4.83
CA LYS A 35 10.48 2.74 6.05
C LYS A 35 9.73 1.42 5.87
N GLY A 36 9.15 1.15 4.70
CA GLY A 36 8.31 -0.03 4.49
C GLY A 36 6.98 0.05 5.21
N GLU A 37 6.48 1.26 5.49
CA GLU A 37 5.16 1.48 6.11
C GLU A 37 4.08 1.75 5.04
N ALA A 38 4.49 1.91 3.79
CA ALA A 38 3.63 2.09 2.62
C ALA A 38 4.35 1.62 1.34
N LEU A 39 3.59 1.42 0.27
CA LEU A 39 4.11 1.04 -1.04
C LEU A 39 4.02 2.23 -2.01
N TYR A 40 5.05 2.39 -2.85
CA TYR A 40 4.98 3.32 -3.97
C TYR A 40 4.48 2.62 -5.23
N GLY A 41 3.35 3.10 -5.74
CA GLY A 41 2.71 2.60 -6.94
C GLY A 41 3.42 3.05 -8.22
N GLY A 42 3.96 4.27 -8.21
CA GLY A 42 4.59 4.90 -9.38
C GLY A 42 4.10 6.34 -9.55
N ALA A 43 4.71 7.05 -10.51
CA ALA A 43 4.49 8.48 -10.69
C ALA A 43 3.17 8.82 -11.43
N CYS A 44 2.56 7.86 -12.12
CA CYS A 44 1.34 8.08 -12.89
C CYS A 44 0.30 7.03 -12.48
N PRO A 45 -0.76 7.39 -11.74
CA PRO A 45 -1.85 6.46 -11.47
C PRO A 45 -2.64 6.20 -12.75
N GLU A 46 -2.90 4.93 -13.02
CA GLU A 46 -3.91 4.52 -14.00
C GLU A 46 -5.32 4.68 -13.39
N SER A 47 -6.37 4.65 -14.22
CA SER A 47 -7.76 4.86 -13.79
C SER A 47 -8.23 3.87 -12.71
N GLU A 48 -7.58 2.70 -12.63
CA GLU A 48 -7.85 1.64 -11.66
C GLU A 48 -6.59 1.32 -10.83
N ALA A 49 -5.83 2.36 -10.49
CA ALA A 49 -4.62 2.21 -9.69
C ALA A 49 -4.95 1.57 -8.32
N PRO A 50 -4.27 0.47 -7.93
CA PRO A 50 -4.54 -0.24 -6.69
C PRO A 50 -4.24 0.65 -5.49
N LEU A 51 -5.05 0.51 -4.45
CA LEU A 51 -4.94 1.27 -3.20
C LEU A 51 -4.23 0.48 -2.11
N TRP A 52 -4.14 -0.84 -2.27
CA TRP A 52 -3.57 -1.76 -1.32
C TRP A 52 -2.58 -2.70 -2.00
N GLY A 53 -1.59 -3.15 -1.25
CA GLY A 53 -0.65 -4.16 -1.70
C GLY A 53 -0.16 -5.03 -0.56
N CYS A 54 0.13 -6.29 -0.86
CA CYS A 54 0.66 -7.24 0.11
C CYS A 54 2.18 -7.37 -0.04
N GLU A 55 2.91 -7.16 1.06
CA GLU A 55 4.37 -7.31 1.05
C GLU A 55 4.83 -8.77 0.97
N ARG A 56 3.98 -9.73 1.38
CA ARG A 56 4.35 -11.16 1.32
C ARG A 56 4.24 -11.75 -0.07
N CYS A 57 3.14 -11.50 -0.77
CA CYS A 57 2.89 -12.10 -2.09
C CYS A 57 3.07 -11.12 -3.25
N GLY A 58 3.22 -9.83 -2.99
CA GLY A 58 3.44 -8.79 -4.00
C GLY A 58 2.19 -8.36 -4.78
N ASN A 59 1.04 -9.00 -4.56
CA ASN A 59 -0.22 -8.61 -5.23
C ASN A 59 -0.71 -7.23 -4.75
N ARG A 60 -1.35 -6.49 -5.65
CA ARG A 60 -1.92 -5.15 -5.42
C ARG A 60 -3.37 -5.10 -5.92
N TRP A 61 -4.26 -4.41 -5.21
CA TRP A 61 -5.69 -4.29 -5.52
C TRP A 61 -6.32 -3.03 -4.91
#